data_AF-A0A914EDF4-F1
#
_entry.id   AF-A0A914EDF4-F1
#
_cell.length_a   1.000
_cell.length_b   1.000
_cell.length_c   1.000
_cell.angle_alpha   90.00
_cell.angle_beta   90.00
_cell.angle_gamma   90.00
#
_symmetry.space_group_name_H-M   'P 1'
#
loop_
_entity.id
_entity.type
_entity.pdbx_description
1 polymer ?
#
loop_
_entity_poly.entity_id
_entity_poly.type
_entity_poly.pdbx_seq_one_letter_code
_entity_poly.pdbx_strand_id
1 'polypeptide(L)'
;MTSWKKQLALEAREFMSPLIATKFFIIYPGFIKKRDEIYSEINFLIHNTKKYLMRALTKYFNSLFEGKDLEFIEKPKQADGVQLGVFVFIKDNSNRPTSSYYAKTIGNMPKAEFDPELKRKIDLNELFVYQLFKIIGIGASEVHIISDGLRSGRVYLATKLIDNFFTASGNSVDQILGRAPSTACKKQIVIDGEMIKPLEILASLLCLEDLLLNKGNYGFIERQPTEEEKKEGKEESIQELRIVDFRVNVALGSSISKSKKEIPYLEKYFEKWNMMSSIDEARKLIEDDEAIENNMEALNMDYFNFYITQIKKTFLKFILKLKFMLDCFLAKKTKAE
;
A
#
# COMPACT_ATOMS: atom_id res chain seq x y z
N MET A 1 -2.59 -20.05 17.77
CA MET A 1 -3.95 -20.51 18.13
C MET A 1 -4.97 -19.41 17.92
N THR A 2 -5.93 -19.58 17.02
CA THR A 2 -7.13 -18.72 16.89
C THR A 2 -7.82 -18.64 18.25
N SER A 3 -8.25 -17.46 18.67
CA SER A 3 -9.15 -17.38 19.82
C SER A 3 -10.46 -17.99 19.36
N TRP A 4 -10.84 -19.16 19.89
CA TRP A 4 -12.14 -19.82 19.70
C TRP A 4 -13.33 -18.84 19.64
N LYS A 5 -13.24 -17.72 20.39
CA LYS A 5 -14.16 -16.58 20.36
C LYS A 5 -14.42 -15.95 18.97
N LYS A 6 -13.44 -15.88 18.06
CA LYS A 6 -13.64 -15.33 16.70
C LYS A 6 -14.49 -16.27 15.84
N GLN A 7 -14.22 -17.57 15.95
CA GLN A 7 -14.95 -18.60 15.21
C GLN A 7 -16.39 -18.68 15.72
N LEU A 8 -16.57 -18.67 17.04
CA LEU A 8 -17.88 -18.55 17.67
C LEU A 8 -18.63 -17.28 17.23
N ALA A 9 -17.95 -16.15 17.07
CA ALA A 9 -18.57 -14.91 16.58
C ALA A 9 -18.97 -14.99 15.10
N LEU A 10 -18.17 -15.64 14.25
CA LEU A 10 -18.52 -15.90 12.84
C LEU A 10 -19.75 -16.81 12.75
N GLU A 11 -19.79 -17.89 13.53
CA GLU A 11 -20.95 -18.79 13.62
C GLU A 11 -22.19 -18.05 14.15
N ALA A 12 -22.04 -17.26 15.22
CA ALA A 12 -23.12 -16.44 15.77
C ALA A 12 -23.68 -15.45 14.74
N ARG A 13 -22.82 -14.90 13.86
CA ARG A 13 -23.26 -14.04 12.75
C ARG A 13 -24.09 -14.82 11.72
N GLU A 14 -23.68 -16.03 11.36
CA GLU A 14 -24.46 -16.87 10.44
C GLU A 14 -25.84 -17.19 11.00
N PHE A 15 -25.93 -17.50 12.30
CA PHE A 15 -27.22 -17.72 12.98
C PHE A 15 -28.10 -16.46 13.06
N MET A 16 -27.50 -15.27 13.08
CA MET A 16 -28.24 -14.00 13.07
C MET A 16 -28.77 -13.61 11.68
N SER A 17 -28.16 -14.11 10.59
CA SER A 17 -28.50 -13.73 9.22
C SER A 17 -29.96 -14.03 8.84
N PRO A 18 -30.55 -15.20 9.16
CA PRO A 18 -31.97 -15.48 8.90
C PRO A 18 -32.93 -14.51 9.60
N LEU A 19 -32.60 -14.04 10.81
CA LEU A 19 -33.44 -13.10 11.57
C LEU A 19 -33.51 -11.72 10.87
N ILE A 20 -32.43 -11.30 10.23
CA ILE A 20 -32.42 -10.07 9.42
C ILE A 20 -33.21 -10.29 8.13
N ALA A 21 -32.91 -11.37 7.40
CA ALA A 21 -33.55 -11.64 6.12
C ALA A 21 -35.09 -11.77 6.23
N THR A 22 -35.57 -12.29 7.35
CA THR A 22 -37.01 -12.45 7.67
C THR A 22 -37.66 -11.18 8.24
N LYS A 23 -36.94 -10.05 8.30
CA LYS A 23 -37.41 -8.78 8.89
C LYS A 23 -37.89 -8.90 10.34
N PHE A 24 -37.40 -9.89 11.08
CA PHE A 24 -37.82 -10.16 12.47
C PHE A 24 -37.74 -8.91 13.36
N PHE A 25 -36.65 -8.16 13.29
CA PHE A 25 -36.43 -6.96 14.11
C PHE A 25 -37.29 -5.75 13.70
N ILE A 26 -37.88 -5.77 12.51
CA ILE A 26 -38.87 -4.77 12.08
C ILE A 26 -40.22 -5.09 12.74
N ILE A 27 -40.58 -6.37 12.79
CA ILE A 27 -41.83 -6.85 13.38
C ILE A 27 -41.79 -6.75 14.91
N TYR A 28 -40.62 -7.01 15.52
CA TYR A 28 -40.41 -6.96 16.97
C TYR A 28 -39.37 -5.90 17.36
N PRO A 29 -39.75 -4.60 17.33
CA PRO A 29 -38.82 -3.50 17.53
C PRO A 29 -38.19 -3.48 18.94
N GLY A 30 -38.83 -4.11 19.94
CA GLY A 30 -38.27 -4.25 21.30
C GLY A 30 -36.93 -4.98 21.36
N PHE A 31 -36.57 -5.76 20.33
CA PHE A 31 -35.28 -6.46 20.26
C PHE A 31 -34.18 -5.70 19.53
N ILE A 32 -34.46 -4.53 18.95
CA ILE A 32 -33.49 -3.75 18.17
C ILE A 32 -32.25 -3.41 19.01
N LYS A 33 -32.43 -2.92 20.23
CA LYS A 33 -31.30 -2.60 21.13
C LYS A 33 -30.44 -3.83 21.42
N LYS A 34 -31.06 -4.99 21.66
CA LYS A 34 -30.35 -6.25 21.95
C LYS A 34 -29.61 -6.78 20.73
N ARG A 35 -30.20 -6.67 19.55
CA ARG A 35 -29.54 -6.94 18.26
C ARG A 35 -28.29 -6.09 18.14
N ASP A 36 -28.38 -4.78 18.37
CA ASP A 36 -27.26 -3.86 18.20
C ASP A 36 -26.12 -4.15 19.20
N GLU A 37 -26.44 -4.50 20.45
CA GLU A 37 -25.47 -4.98 21.45
C GLU A 37 -24.74 -6.24 20.97
N ILE A 38 -25.48 -7.26 20.54
CA ILE A 38 -24.92 -8.54 20.05
C ILE A 38 -24.06 -8.31 18.80
N TYR A 39 -24.52 -7.49 17.86
CA TYR A 39 -23.75 -7.14 16.67
C TYR A 39 -22.48 -6.39 17.03
N SER A 40 -22.52 -5.47 17.97
CA SER A 40 -21.33 -4.75 18.45
C SER A 40 -20.29 -5.72 19.01
N GLU A 41 -20.70 -6.69 19.84
CA GLU A 41 -19.80 -7.70 20.41
C GLU A 41 -19.25 -8.67 19.37
N ILE A 42 -20.11 -9.22 18.51
CA ILE A 42 -19.72 -10.07 17.38
C ILE A 42 -18.74 -9.30 16.49
N ASN A 43 -19.04 -8.03 16.20
CA ASN A 43 -18.21 -7.20 15.34
C ASN A 43 -16.88 -6.89 16.01
N PHE A 44 -16.83 -6.61 17.31
CA PHE A 44 -15.58 -6.45 18.04
C PHE A 44 -14.73 -7.72 17.96
N LEU A 45 -15.34 -8.90 18.15
CA LEU A 45 -14.63 -10.17 18.09
C LEU A 45 -14.16 -10.51 16.67
N ILE A 46 -14.92 -10.21 15.62
CA ILE A 46 -14.56 -10.47 14.22
C ILE A 46 -13.60 -9.39 13.67
N HIS A 47 -13.76 -8.14 14.10
CA HIS A 47 -13.17 -6.95 13.49
C HIS A 47 -12.27 -6.14 14.44
N ASN A 48 -11.74 -6.75 15.51
CA ASN A 48 -10.56 -6.21 16.20
C ASN A 48 -9.32 -6.31 15.30
N THR A 49 -9.36 -5.61 14.17
CA THR A 49 -8.39 -5.67 13.08
C THR A 49 -6.99 -5.33 13.59
N LYS A 50 -6.91 -4.45 14.59
CA LYS A 50 -5.68 -4.11 15.29
C LYS A 50 -5.04 -5.29 16.00
N LYS A 51 -5.81 -6.00 16.83
CA LYS A 51 -5.33 -7.22 17.49
C LYS A 51 -4.90 -8.28 16.49
N TYR A 52 -5.66 -8.45 15.40
CA TYR A 52 -5.35 -9.44 14.37
C TYR A 52 -4.12 -9.07 13.54
N LEU A 53 -3.97 -7.80 13.17
CA LEU A 53 -2.78 -7.25 12.52
C LEU A 53 -1.56 -7.52 13.40
N MET A 54 -1.55 -7.03 14.64
CA MET A 54 -0.43 -7.22 15.57
C MET A 54 -0.03 -8.69 15.71
N ARG A 55 -1.00 -9.59 15.85
CA ARG A 55 -0.74 -11.03 15.95
C ARG A 55 -0.14 -11.60 14.67
N ALA A 56 -0.66 -11.24 13.50
CA ALA A 56 -0.15 -11.71 12.22
C ALA A 56 1.29 -11.22 12.00
N LEU A 57 1.55 -9.94 12.25
CA LEU A 57 2.89 -9.34 12.19
C LEU A 57 3.85 -10.01 13.15
N THR A 58 3.44 -10.20 14.40
CA THR A 58 4.27 -10.89 15.41
C THR A 58 4.65 -12.28 14.94
N LYS A 59 3.69 -13.07 14.43
CA LYS A 59 3.98 -14.43 13.92
C LYS A 59 4.93 -14.38 12.72
N TYR A 60 4.64 -13.51 11.76
CA TYR A 60 5.38 -13.41 10.50
C TYR A 60 6.83 -12.96 10.74
N PHE A 61 7.03 -11.83 11.41
CA PHE A 61 8.37 -11.26 11.62
C PHE A 61 9.22 -12.08 12.58
N ASN A 62 8.65 -12.75 13.59
CA ASN A 62 9.42 -13.68 14.43
C ASN A 62 9.94 -14.88 13.62
N SER A 63 9.15 -15.35 12.64
CA SER A 63 9.58 -16.43 11.76
C SER A 63 10.61 -15.97 10.73
N LEU A 64 10.48 -14.74 10.23
CA LEU A 64 11.38 -14.18 9.22
C LEU A 64 12.74 -13.77 9.82
N PHE A 65 12.75 -13.29 11.07
CA PHE A 65 13.92 -12.81 11.80
C PHE A 65 14.13 -13.61 13.08
N GLU A 66 14.28 -14.93 12.94
CA GLU A 66 14.45 -15.83 14.07
C GLU A 66 15.65 -15.41 14.94
N GLY A 67 15.42 -15.33 16.26
CA GLY A 67 16.43 -14.95 17.25
C GLY A 67 16.77 -13.45 17.31
N LYS A 68 16.04 -12.58 16.60
CA LYS A 68 16.17 -11.12 16.73
C LYS A 68 15.13 -10.55 17.70
N ASP A 69 15.45 -9.43 18.32
CA ASP A 69 14.48 -8.66 19.11
C ASP A 69 13.62 -7.81 18.18
N LEU A 70 12.30 -7.82 18.41
CA LEU A 70 11.30 -7.16 17.58
C LEU A 70 10.50 -6.17 18.42
N GLU A 71 10.46 -4.91 17.97
CA GLU A 71 9.63 -3.88 18.56
C GLU A 71 8.52 -3.47 17.59
N PHE A 72 7.28 -3.48 18.07
CA PHE A 72 6.10 -3.13 17.29
C PHE A 72 5.49 -1.86 17.87
N ILE A 73 5.42 -0.80 17.06
CA ILE A 73 4.88 0.50 17.48
C ILE A 73 3.74 0.90 16.55
N GLU A 74 2.60 1.19 17.15
CA GLU A 74 1.43 1.62 16.40
C GLU A 74 1.67 2.97 15.74
N LYS A 75 1.10 3.16 14.55
CA LYS A 75 1.14 4.46 13.88
C LYS A 75 0.53 5.53 14.80
N PRO A 76 1.28 6.59 15.14
CA PRO A 76 0.75 7.69 15.95
C PRO A 76 -0.46 8.34 15.26
N LYS A 77 -1.40 8.87 16.05
CA LYS A 77 -2.57 9.58 15.48
C LYS A 77 -2.18 10.80 14.63
N GLN A 78 -1.01 11.40 14.91
CA GLN A 78 -0.47 12.54 14.17
C GLN A 78 0.28 12.15 12.88
N ALA A 79 0.45 10.86 12.59
CA ALA A 79 1.04 10.41 11.33
C ALA A 79 -0.05 10.28 10.26
N ASP A 80 0.20 10.86 9.08
CA ASP A 80 -0.71 10.83 7.92
C ASP A 80 -1.05 9.41 7.45
N GLY A 81 -2.12 9.27 6.67
CA GLY A 81 -2.65 7.99 6.18
C GLY A 81 -3.95 7.56 6.88
N VAL A 82 -4.85 6.98 6.11
CA VAL A 82 -6.20 6.54 6.45
C VAL A 82 -6.21 5.14 7.07
N GLN A 83 -5.26 4.29 6.69
CA GLN A 83 -5.21 2.89 7.13
C GLN A 83 -4.61 2.70 8.53
N LEU A 84 -5.02 1.60 9.18
CA LEU A 84 -4.41 1.13 10.42
C LEU A 84 -3.02 0.57 10.11
N GLY A 85 -1.99 1.12 10.73
CA GLY A 85 -0.60 0.72 10.50
C GLY A 85 0.21 0.54 11.79
N VAL A 86 1.28 -0.24 11.67
CA VAL A 86 2.23 -0.62 12.71
C VAL A 86 3.63 -0.54 12.12
N PHE A 87 4.51 0.16 12.79
CA PHE A 87 5.95 0.12 12.55
C PHE A 87 6.54 -1.11 13.22
N VAL A 88 7.37 -1.86 12.48
CA VAL A 88 8.08 -3.04 12.95
C VAL A 88 9.56 -2.76 12.88
N PHE A 89 10.24 -2.83 14.02
CA PHE A 89 11.68 -2.60 14.15
C PHE A 89 12.36 -3.91 14.52
N ILE A 90 13.34 -4.32 13.72
CA ILE A 90 14.20 -5.46 14.02
C ILE A 90 15.47 -4.92 14.63
N LYS A 91 15.83 -5.41 15.81
CA LYS A 91 16.96 -4.92 16.57
C LYS A 91 18.08 -5.95 16.64
N ASP A 92 19.30 -5.45 16.70
CA ASP A 92 20.46 -6.26 17.05
C ASP A 92 20.58 -6.48 18.56
N ASN A 93 21.59 -7.24 18.97
CA ASN A 93 21.91 -7.51 20.37
C ASN A 93 22.32 -6.23 21.15
N SER A 94 22.57 -5.12 20.45
CA SER A 94 22.85 -3.80 21.03
C SER A 94 21.59 -2.92 21.13
N ASN A 95 20.40 -3.49 20.91
CA ASN A 95 19.10 -2.81 20.91
C ASN A 95 18.98 -1.68 19.86
N ARG A 96 19.82 -1.72 18.81
CA ARG A 96 19.77 -0.77 17.70
C ARG A 96 18.91 -1.34 16.56
N PRO A 97 18.00 -0.55 15.96
CA PRO A 97 17.26 -0.98 14.78
C PRO A 97 18.23 -1.25 13.63
N THR A 98 18.22 -2.48 13.10
CA THR A 98 18.98 -2.88 11.91
C THR A 98 18.14 -2.88 10.65
N SER A 99 16.83 -3.06 10.80
CA SER A 99 15.86 -3.01 9.72
C SER A 99 14.53 -2.50 10.27
N SER A 100 13.77 -1.79 9.44
CA SER A 100 12.48 -1.24 9.81
C SER A 100 11.45 -1.52 8.72
N TYR A 101 10.21 -1.79 9.10
CA TYR A 101 9.09 -2.03 8.18
C TYR A 101 7.88 -1.22 8.63
N TYR A 102 7.04 -0.83 7.68
CA TYR A 102 5.69 -0.35 7.96
C TYR A 102 4.69 -1.37 7.45
N ALA A 103 3.85 -1.85 8.35
CA ALA A 103 2.84 -2.85 8.07
C ALA A 103 1.44 -2.28 8.26
N LYS A 104 0.53 -2.54 7.32
CA LYS A 104 -0.79 -1.94 7.28
C LYS A 104 -1.87 -2.91 6.82
N THR A 105 -3.11 -2.56 7.14
CA THR A 105 -4.31 -3.19 6.57
C THR A 105 -4.50 -2.80 5.12
N ILE A 106 -5.04 -3.70 4.30
CA ILE A 106 -5.28 -3.47 2.87
C ILE A 106 -6.71 -3.01 2.61
N GLY A 107 -6.88 -2.10 1.64
CA GLY A 107 -8.17 -1.57 1.21
C GLY A 107 -8.75 -0.53 2.18
N ASN A 108 -9.86 0.09 1.75
CA ASN A 108 -10.59 1.04 2.58
C ASN A 108 -11.25 0.31 3.77
N MET A 109 -10.68 0.48 4.97
CA MET A 109 -11.34 0.07 6.20
C MET A 109 -12.49 1.07 6.48
N PRO A 110 -13.76 0.66 6.50
CA PRO A 110 -14.85 1.57 6.77
C PRO A 110 -14.68 2.18 8.16
N LYS A 111 -14.94 3.49 8.24
CA LYS A 111 -15.06 4.23 9.49
C LYS A 111 -16.38 3.80 10.13
N ALA A 112 -16.30 2.98 11.18
CA ALA A 112 -17.35 2.66 12.16
C ALA A 112 -18.68 2.03 11.69
N GLU A 113 -19.12 2.19 10.45
CA GLU A 113 -20.37 1.63 9.93
C GLU A 113 -20.07 0.51 8.93
N PHE A 114 -20.32 -0.73 9.34
CA PHE A 114 -20.14 -1.91 8.50
C PHE A 114 -21.50 -2.39 8.01
N ASP A 115 -21.61 -2.58 6.70
CA ASP A 115 -22.72 -3.31 6.07
C ASP A 115 -22.46 -4.83 6.19
N PRO A 116 -23.32 -5.58 6.92
CA PRO A 116 -23.22 -7.04 7.08
C PRO A 116 -23.27 -7.83 5.79
N GLU A 117 -23.75 -7.28 4.67
CA GLU A 117 -23.84 -7.98 3.39
C GLU A 117 -22.56 -7.83 2.56
N LEU A 118 -21.72 -6.82 2.84
CA LEU A 118 -20.44 -6.63 2.18
C LEU A 118 -19.37 -7.54 2.77
N LYS A 119 -19.23 -8.75 2.22
CA LYS A 119 -17.99 -9.53 2.35
C LYS A 119 -16.84 -8.68 1.81
N ARG A 120 -15.95 -8.22 2.70
CA ARG A 120 -14.77 -7.44 2.31
C ARG A 120 -13.87 -8.33 1.46
N LYS A 121 -13.62 -7.89 0.23
CA LYS A 121 -12.68 -8.54 -0.67
C LYS A 121 -11.28 -7.98 -0.46
N ILE A 122 -10.27 -8.81 -0.67
CA ILE A 122 -8.87 -8.37 -0.66
C ILE A 122 -8.65 -7.39 -1.83
N ASP A 123 -8.05 -6.23 -1.56
CA ASP A 123 -7.72 -5.25 -2.60
C ASP A 123 -6.46 -5.70 -3.36
N LEU A 124 -6.68 -6.56 -4.36
CA LEU A 124 -5.62 -7.08 -5.24
C LEU A 124 -4.96 -5.97 -6.06
N ASN A 125 -5.66 -4.87 -6.34
CA ASN A 125 -5.10 -3.77 -7.10
C ASN A 125 -4.08 -2.99 -6.25
N GLU A 126 -4.39 -2.72 -4.98
CA GLU A 126 -3.43 -2.10 -4.05
C GLU A 126 -2.16 -2.96 -3.95
N LEU A 127 -2.32 -4.26 -3.69
CA LEU A 127 -1.22 -5.23 -3.61
C LEU A 127 -0.34 -5.24 -4.87
N PHE A 128 -0.97 -5.31 -6.04
CA PHE A 128 -0.29 -5.28 -7.32
C PHE A 128 0.56 -4.02 -7.50
N VAL A 129 0.04 -2.84 -7.14
CA VAL A 129 0.79 -1.57 -7.29
C VAL A 129 2.04 -1.57 -6.42
N TYR A 130 1.99 -2.08 -5.18
CA TYR A 130 3.19 -2.21 -4.36
C TYR A 130 4.23 -3.15 -4.97
N GLN A 131 3.82 -4.31 -5.48
CA GLN A 131 4.75 -5.23 -6.14
C GLN A 131 5.34 -4.64 -7.42
N LEU A 132 4.53 -3.96 -8.23
CA LEU A 132 5.01 -3.28 -9.43
C LEU A 132 6.05 -2.22 -9.08
N PHE A 133 5.79 -1.40 -8.06
CA PHE A 133 6.72 -0.34 -7.65
C PHE A 133 8.04 -0.89 -7.11
N LYS A 134 8.01 -2.02 -6.43
CA LYS A 134 9.22 -2.78 -6.05
C LYS A 134 10.01 -3.21 -7.29
N ILE A 135 9.35 -3.86 -8.26
CA ILE A 135 10.00 -4.39 -9.47
C ILE A 135 10.66 -3.28 -10.30
N ILE A 136 9.97 -2.16 -10.50
CA ILE A 136 10.49 -1.04 -11.30
C ILE A 136 11.48 -0.15 -10.52
N GLY A 137 11.77 -0.48 -9.26
CA GLY A 137 12.81 0.14 -8.45
C GLY A 137 12.47 1.55 -7.94
N ILE A 138 11.19 1.89 -7.82
CA ILE A 138 10.76 3.18 -7.26
C ILE A 138 10.17 3.05 -5.85
N GLY A 139 9.61 1.89 -5.51
CA GLY A 139 8.97 1.63 -4.22
C GLY A 139 9.92 1.01 -3.20
N ALA A 140 9.33 0.39 -2.18
CA ALA A 140 10.11 -0.34 -1.18
C ALA A 140 10.88 -1.52 -1.79
N SER A 141 12.12 -1.68 -1.36
CA SER A 141 12.99 -2.81 -1.77
C SER A 141 12.44 -4.17 -1.35
N GLU A 142 11.65 -4.20 -0.29
CA GLU A 142 10.91 -5.39 0.13
C GLU A 142 9.44 -5.07 0.36
N VAL A 143 8.59 -5.96 -0.14
CA VAL A 143 7.13 -5.93 -0.05
C VAL A 143 6.70 -7.34 0.35
N HIS A 144 5.97 -7.44 1.45
CA HIS A 144 5.55 -8.69 2.06
C HIS A 144 4.03 -8.73 2.18
N ILE A 145 3.41 -9.78 1.63
CA ILE A 145 1.99 -10.07 1.81
C ILE A 145 1.86 -11.04 2.98
N ILE A 146 1.14 -10.63 4.01
CA ILE A 146 1.10 -11.34 5.29
C ILE A 146 -0.31 -11.86 5.50
N SER A 147 -0.43 -13.19 5.51
CA SER A 147 -1.67 -13.85 5.89
C SER A 147 -2.04 -13.51 7.33
N ASP A 148 -3.32 -13.29 7.62
CA ASP A 148 -3.80 -13.17 9.01
C ASP A 148 -3.75 -14.52 9.77
N GLY A 149 -3.27 -15.58 9.10
CA GLY A 149 -3.14 -16.94 9.63
C GLY A 149 -4.47 -17.65 9.79
N LEU A 150 -5.54 -17.07 9.23
CA LEU A 150 -6.90 -17.58 9.24
C LEU A 150 -7.39 -17.54 7.79
N ARG A 151 -8.26 -18.46 7.38
CA ARG A 151 -8.94 -18.34 6.08
C ARG A 151 -10.07 -17.29 6.19
N SER A 152 -9.75 -16.10 6.68
CA SER A 152 -10.73 -15.08 7.07
C SER A 152 -10.92 -13.97 6.02
N GLY A 153 -10.31 -14.15 4.84
CA GLY A 153 -10.39 -13.20 3.74
C GLY A 153 -9.63 -11.92 4.02
N ARG A 154 -8.57 -11.99 4.85
CA ARG A 154 -7.74 -10.83 5.20
C ARG A 154 -6.28 -11.15 5.00
N VAL A 155 -5.62 -10.22 4.35
CA VAL A 155 -4.17 -10.15 4.28
C VAL A 155 -3.73 -8.75 4.68
N TYR A 156 -2.49 -8.66 5.12
CA TYR A 156 -1.82 -7.43 5.49
C TYR A 156 -0.65 -7.20 4.54
N LEU A 157 -0.22 -5.96 4.45
CA LEU A 157 0.94 -5.58 3.66
C LEU A 157 2.02 -5.07 4.58
N ALA A 158 3.26 -5.48 4.40
CA ALA A 158 4.40 -4.82 5.02
C ALA A 158 5.44 -4.40 3.97
N THR A 159 5.95 -3.18 4.10
CA THR A 159 6.97 -2.63 3.21
C THR A 159 8.19 -2.22 4.02
N LYS A 160 9.39 -2.49 3.49
CA LYS A 160 10.63 -2.09 4.15
C LYS A 160 10.81 -0.58 4.08
N LEU A 161 11.17 -0.01 5.23
CA LEU A 161 11.54 1.39 5.40
C LEU A 161 13.05 1.55 5.21
N ILE A 162 13.46 2.72 4.75
CA ILE A 162 14.87 3.09 4.60
C ILE A 162 15.42 3.45 5.97
N ASP A 163 16.75 3.39 6.03
CA ASP A 163 17.49 4.04 7.09
C ASP A 163 17.11 5.53 7.16
N ASN A 164 16.95 6.03 8.38
CA ASN A 164 16.53 7.41 8.64
C ASN A 164 15.17 7.79 8.05
N PHE A 165 14.24 6.84 7.96
CA PHE A 165 12.87 7.09 7.53
C PHE A 165 12.19 8.25 8.29
N PHE A 166 11.43 9.05 7.54
CA PHE A 166 10.49 10.04 8.06
C PHE A 166 9.07 9.74 7.59
N THR A 167 8.07 10.00 8.41
CA THR A 167 6.66 10.00 7.96
C THR A 167 6.39 11.17 7.03
N ALA A 168 5.30 11.11 6.25
CA ALA A 168 4.84 12.25 5.45
C ALA A 168 4.58 13.51 6.30
N SER A 169 4.21 13.31 7.57
CA SER A 169 4.08 14.39 8.57
C SER A 169 5.41 14.84 9.20
N GLY A 170 6.55 14.35 8.71
CA GLY A 170 7.89 14.77 9.11
C GLY A 170 8.43 14.12 10.40
N ASN A 171 7.84 13.04 10.89
CA ASN A 171 8.33 12.35 12.09
C ASN A 171 9.38 11.30 11.73
N SER A 172 10.58 11.40 12.29
CA SER A 172 11.65 10.39 12.19
C SER A 172 11.30 9.10 12.94
N VAL A 173 12.00 8.02 12.61
CA VAL A 173 11.98 6.76 13.40
C VAL A 173 12.21 7.03 14.88
N ASP A 174 13.24 7.80 15.27
CA ASP A 174 13.53 8.06 16.68
C ASP A 174 12.38 8.80 17.40
N GLN A 175 11.70 9.72 16.71
CA GLN A 175 10.52 10.39 17.25
C GLN A 175 9.34 9.43 17.42
N ILE A 176 9.14 8.50 16.48
CA ILE A 176 8.12 7.44 16.58
C ILE A 176 8.43 6.50 17.76
N LEU A 177 9.72 6.20 17.98
CA LEU A 177 10.21 5.40 19.11
C LEU A 177 10.21 6.14 20.45
N GLY A 178 9.84 7.43 20.48
CA GLY A 178 9.88 8.27 21.68
C GLY A 178 11.29 8.50 22.23
N ARG A 179 12.32 8.32 21.40
CA ARG A 179 13.73 8.56 21.76
C ARG A 179 14.05 10.05 21.67
N ALA A 180 15.05 10.48 22.45
CA ALA A 180 15.49 11.88 22.41
C ALA A 180 15.84 12.25 20.95
N PRO A 181 15.26 13.32 20.40
CA PRO A 181 15.50 13.67 19.01
C PRO A 181 16.98 14.00 18.84
N SER A 182 17.67 13.32 17.93
CA SER A 182 18.98 13.79 17.49
C SER A 182 18.78 15.18 16.87
N THR A 183 19.53 16.17 17.36
CA THR A 183 19.44 17.58 16.95
C THR A 183 19.75 17.79 15.46
N ALA A 184 20.28 16.77 14.77
CA ALA A 184 20.71 16.81 13.38
C ALA A 184 19.57 16.69 12.34
N CYS A 185 18.42 16.09 12.68
CA CYS A 185 17.51 15.53 11.66
C CYS A 185 16.24 16.35 11.34
N LYS A 186 16.07 17.57 11.90
CA LYS A 186 14.81 18.35 11.72
C LYS A 186 14.67 19.09 10.39
N LYS A 187 15.68 19.09 9.53
CA LYS A 187 15.66 19.86 8.28
C LYS A 187 15.92 18.93 7.11
N GLN A 188 15.18 19.17 6.03
CA GLN A 188 15.34 18.61 4.68
C GLN A 188 14.49 17.39 4.36
N ILE A 189 13.17 17.61 4.29
CA ILE A 189 12.38 17.02 3.20
C ILE A 189 12.24 18.14 2.15
N VAL A 190 12.91 18.01 1.02
CA VAL A 190 12.78 18.93 -0.12
C VAL A 190 12.38 18.08 -1.31
N ILE A 191 11.19 18.31 -1.87
CA ILE A 191 10.71 17.56 -3.03
C ILE A 191 11.30 18.22 -4.29
N ASP A 192 12.27 17.58 -4.92
CA ASP A 192 12.76 17.97 -6.24
C ASP A 192 11.75 17.58 -7.34
N GLY A 193 11.65 18.43 -8.36
CA GLY A 193 10.68 18.33 -9.45
C GLY A 193 10.99 17.21 -10.45
N GLU A 194 12.17 16.60 -10.42
CA GLU A 194 12.57 15.58 -11.40
C GLU A 194 11.86 14.22 -11.22
N MET A 195 11.57 13.81 -9.98
CA MET A 195 10.87 12.54 -9.67
C MET A 195 9.34 12.66 -9.60
N ILE A 196 8.79 13.87 -9.39
CA ILE A 196 7.34 14.10 -9.41
C ILE A 196 6.74 13.66 -10.76
N LYS A 197 7.42 13.96 -11.87
CA LYS A 197 6.89 13.66 -13.21
C LYS A 197 6.72 12.16 -13.48
N PRO A 198 7.75 11.29 -13.29
CA PRO A 198 7.58 9.84 -13.35
C PRO A 198 6.41 9.32 -12.50
N LEU A 199 6.22 9.88 -11.31
CA LEU A 199 5.16 9.50 -10.39
C LEU A 199 3.78 9.93 -10.89
N GLU A 200 3.61 11.15 -11.39
CA GLU A 200 2.36 11.61 -12.01
C GLU A 200 1.94 10.71 -13.18
N ILE A 201 2.93 10.28 -13.97
CA ILE A 201 2.73 9.36 -15.10
C ILE A 201 2.24 8.01 -14.61
N LEU A 202 2.91 7.43 -13.61
CA LEU A 202 2.53 6.16 -13.01
C LEU A 202 1.18 6.24 -12.30
N ALA A 203 0.93 7.31 -11.56
CA ALA A 203 -0.34 7.56 -10.90
C ALA A 203 -1.48 7.63 -11.93
N SER A 204 -1.26 8.29 -13.07
CA SER A 204 -2.26 8.37 -14.13
C SER A 204 -2.45 7.03 -14.86
N LEU A 205 -1.37 6.28 -15.11
CA LEU A 205 -1.42 4.96 -15.75
C LEU A 205 -2.13 3.93 -14.86
N LEU A 206 -1.84 3.95 -13.56
CA LEU A 206 -2.33 3.01 -12.56
C LEU A 206 -3.62 3.48 -11.86
N CYS A 207 -4.14 4.65 -12.23
CA CYS A 207 -5.32 5.26 -11.63
C CYS A 207 -5.22 5.47 -10.10
N LEU A 208 -4.07 5.97 -9.63
CA LEU A 208 -3.81 6.20 -8.22
C LEU A 208 -4.42 7.52 -7.76
N GLU A 209 -5.24 7.45 -6.72
CA GLU A 209 -5.76 8.59 -5.98
C GLU A 209 -4.99 8.71 -4.67
N ASP A 210 -4.37 9.87 -4.45
CA ASP A 210 -3.62 10.18 -3.24
C ASP A 210 -4.59 10.38 -2.05
N LEU A 211 -4.39 9.59 -0.99
CA LEU A 211 -5.20 9.64 0.23
C LEU A 211 -4.55 10.46 1.35
N LEU A 212 -3.38 11.04 1.12
CA LEU A 212 -2.70 11.88 2.09
C LEU A 212 -3.33 13.28 2.16
N LEU A 213 -3.12 13.96 3.29
CA LEU A 213 -3.61 15.33 3.49
C LEU A 213 -2.89 16.33 2.56
N ASN A 214 -1.61 16.08 2.28
CA ASN A 214 -0.77 16.83 1.34
C ASN A 214 -0.80 16.19 -0.06
N LYS A 215 -1.98 16.24 -0.70
CA LYS A 215 -2.23 15.62 -2.01
C LYS A 215 -1.20 16.00 -3.08
N GLY A 216 -0.86 15.02 -3.92
CA GLY A 216 -0.05 15.19 -5.13
C GLY A 216 1.39 14.73 -4.97
N ASN A 217 1.81 14.33 -3.76
CA ASN A 217 3.14 13.76 -3.54
C ASN A 217 3.11 12.23 -3.40
N TYR A 218 1.95 11.60 -3.21
CA TYR A 218 1.79 10.14 -3.03
C TYR A 218 2.74 9.53 -1.98
N GLY A 219 3.12 10.33 -0.98
CA GLY A 219 4.07 9.94 0.07
C GLY A 219 5.54 9.93 -0.37
N PHE A 220 5.87 10.58 -1.49
CA PHE A 220 7.25 10.82 -1.90
C PHE A 220 8.01 11.63 -0.84
N ILE A 221 9.23 11.18 -0.53
CA ILE A 221 10.14 11.84 0.39
C ILE A 221 11.50 11.91 -0.29
N GLU A 222 12.07 13.10 -0.33
CA GLU A 222 13.47 13.29 -0.71
C GLU A 222 14.22 13.91 0.46
N ARG A 223 15.29 13.22 0.86
CA ARG A 223 16.19 13.65 1.90
C ARG A 223 17.44 14.22 1.25
N GLN A 224 17.68 15.49 1.49
CA GLN A 224 18.97 16.09 1.13
C GLN A 224 20.03 15.62 2.12
N PRO A 225 21.29 15.41 1.68
CA PRO A 225 22.36 15.02 2.59
C PRO A 225 22.70 16.19 3.52
N THR A 226 22.94 15.87 4.78
CA THR A 226 23.39 16.87 5.77
C THR A 226 24.79 17.39 5.43
N GLU A 227 25.18 18.54 5.98
CA GLU A 227 26.53 19.10 5.78
C GLU A 227 27.65 18.17 6.31
N GLU A 228 27.33 17.31 7.27
CA GLU A 228 28.24 16.28 7.79
C GLU A 228 28.36 15.11 6.80
N GLU A 229 27.26 14.65 6.23
CA GLU A 229 27.25 13.61 5.18
C GLU A 229 27.92 14.07 3.89
N LYS A 230 27.75 15.33 3.50
CA LYS A 230 28.49 15.93 2.38
C LYS A 230 30.00 15.93 2.63
N LYS A 231 30.42 16.22 3.87
CA LYS A 231 31.85 16.13 4.26
C LYS A 231 32.38 14.69 4.26
N GLU A 232 31.50 13.70 4.44
CA GLU A 232 31.81 12.27 4.28
C GLU A 232 31.73 11.78 2.81
N GLY A 233 31.51 12.68 1.84
CA GLY A 233 31.44 12.34 0.42
C GLY A 233 30.08 11.82 -0.04
N LYS A 234 29.03 11.90 0.79
CA LYS A 234 27.64 11.61 0.39
C LYS A 234 27.00 12.88 -0.13
N GLU A 235 27.33 13.24 -1.37
CA GLU A 235 26.85 14.47 -2.00
C GLU A 235 25.45 14.33 -2.64
N GLU A 236 25.00 13.10 -2.89
CA GLU A 236 23.73 12.83 -3.58
C GLU A 236 22.53 12.84 -2.62
N SER A 237 21.41 13.42 -3.07
CA SER A 237 20.13 13.32 -2.36
C SER A 237 19.59 11.89 -2.43
N ILE A 238 19.06 11.43 -1.30
CA ILE A 238 18.39 10.13 -1.24
C ILE A 238 16.92 10.39 -1.55
N GLN A 239 16.53 10.10 -2.79
CA GLN A 239 15.15 10.20 -3.26
C GLN A 239 14.46 8.84 -3.12
N GLU A 240 13.31 8.81 -2.45
CA GLU A 240 12.53 7.58 -2.37
C GLU A 240 11.01 7.82 -2.37
N LEU A 241 10.32 7.06 -3.20
CA LEU A 241 8.86 7.05 -3.21
C LEU A 241 8.34 6.05 -2.16
N ARG A 242 7.79 6.59 -1.08
CA ARG A 242 7.09 5.81 -0.06
C ARG A 242 5.60 5.95 -0.27
N ILE A 243 4.98 5.01 -0.97
CA ILE A 243 3.52 5.00 -0.99
C ILE A 243 3.02 4.60 0.40
N VAL A 244 2.54 5.57 1.16
CA VAL A 244 2.02 5.37 2.52
C VAL A 244 0.55 4.98 2.43
N ASP A 245 -0.22 5.71 1.63
CA ASP A 245 -1.64 5.45 1.42
C ASP A 245 -2.15 6.00 0.09
N PHE A 246 -2.87 5.18 -0.65
CA PHE A 246 -3.47 5.53 -1.94
C PHE A 246 -4.68 4.62 -2.19
N ARG A 247 -5.51 5.02 -3.13
CA ARG A 247 -6.60 4.20 -3.64
C ARG A 247 -6.44 4.00 -5.14
N VAL A 248 -6.69 2.79 -5.62
CA VAL A 248 -6.89 2.56 -7.05
C VAL A 248 -8.32 2.95 -7.42
N ASN A 249 -8.47 4.01 -8.20
CA ASN A 249 -9.76 4.53 -8.63
C ASN A 249 -9.91 4.37 -10.15
N VAL A 250 -10.36 3.19 -10.57
CA VAL A 250 -10.52 2.85 -12.00
C VAL A 250 -11.50 3.78 -12.74
N ALA A 251 -12.41 4.45 -12.01
CA ALA A 251 -13.33 5.43 -12.60
C ALA A 251 -12.62 6.69 -13.11
N LEU A 252 -11.39 6.99 -12.64
CA LEU A 252 -10.55 8.05 -13.21
C LEU A 252 -10.17 7.76 -14.67
N GLY A 253 -10.17 6.47 -15.06
CA GLY A 253 -9.69 6.00 -16.35
C GLY A 253 -8.17 6.10 -16.42
N SER A 254 -7.51 5.02 -16.88
CA SER A 254 -6.07 5.07 -17.07
C SER A 254 -5.74 5.99 -18.24
N SER A 255 -4.88 6.97 -17.98
CA SER A 255 -4.42 7.92 -18.99
C SER A 255 -2.96 8.30 -18.73
N ILE A 256 -2.27 8.82 -19.74
CA ILE A 256 -0.93 9.37 -19.58
C ILE A 256 -0.97 10.80 -20.11
N SER A 257 -0.49 11.75 -19.32
CA SER A 257 -0.45 13.18 -19.69
C SER A 257 0.29 13.38 -21.02
N LYS A 258 -0.19 14.35 -21.81
CA LYS A 258 0.10 14.46 -23.26
C LYS A 258 1.05 15.60 -23.62
N SER A 259 1.76 16.21 -22.68
CA SER A 259 2.58 17.37 -23.06
C SER A 259 3.69 16.91 -24.02
N LYS A 260 3.80 17.55 -25.19
CA LYS A 260 4.76 17.16 -26.24
C LYS A 260 6.22 17.23 -25.77
N LYS A 261 6.50 18.01 -24.72
CA LYS A 261 7.82 18.20 -24.13
C LYS A 261 8.25 17.02 -23.25
N GLU A 262 7.32 16.20 -22.78
CA GLU A 262 7.58 15.08 -21.86
C GLU A 262 7.74 13.73 -22.58
N ILE A 263 7.35 13.65 -23.85
CA ILE A 263 7.36 12.43 -24.68
C ILE A 263 8.72 11.70 -24.68
N PRO A 264 9.88 12.36 -24.91
CA PRO A 264 11.16 11.65 -24.94
C PRO A 264 11.59 11.09 -23.57
N TYR A 265 11.19 11.75 -22.48
CA TYR A 265 11.49 11.29 -21.12
C TYR A 265 10.63 10.07 -20.75
N LEU A 266 9.38 10.05 -21.19
CA LEU A 266 8.43 8.96 -20.99
C LEU A 266 8.91 7.63 -21.58
N GLU A 267 9.44 7.65 -22.81
CA GLU A 267 9.96 6.45 -23.47
C GLU A 267 11.13 5.84 -22.67
N LYS A 268 12.09 6.70 -22.29
CA LYS A 268 13.26 6.30 -21.49
C LYS A 268 12.85 5.66 -20.15
N TYR A 269 11.84 6.21 -19.47
CA TYR A 269 11.36 5.62 -18.21
C TYR A 269 10.68 4.27 -18.44
N PHE A 270 9.83 4.14 -19.45
CA PHE A 270 9.12 2.88 -19.71
C PHE A 270 10.04 1.77 -20.20
N GLU A 271 11.07 2.10 -20.98
CA GLU A 271 12.14 1.16 -21.34
C GLU A 271 12.97 0.77 -20.11
N LYS A 272 13.41 1.75 -19.31
CA LYS A 272 14.15 1.49 -18.06
C LYS A 272 13.37 0.55 -17.13
N TRP A 273 12.06 0.74 -17.02
CA TRP A 273 11.20 -0.07 -16.16
C TRP A 273 10.77 -1.40 -16.76
N ASN A 274 11.07 -1.66 -18.05
CA ASN A 274 10.56 -2.81 -18.79
C ASN A 274 9.05 -3.04 -18.52
N MET A 275 8.26 -1.96 -18.63
CA MET A 275 6.96 -1.82 -17.97
C MET A 275 5.99 -2.99 -18.21
N MET A 276 5.92 -3.53 -19.44
CA MET A 276 5.03 -4.67 -19.72
C MET A 276 5.45 -5.94 -18.98
N SER A 277 6.74 -6.26 -19.01
CA SER A 277 7.26 -7.42 -18.29
C SER A 277 7.06 -7.25 -16.78
N SER A 278 7.30 -6.03 -16.27
CA SER A 278 7.13 -5.71 -14.86
C SER A 278 5.68 -5.80 -14.39
N ILE A 279 4.71 -5.43 -15.24
CA ILE A 279 3.28 -5.64 -14.98
C ILE A 279 2.96 -7.15 -14.89
N ASP A 280 3.49 -7.95 -15.81
CA ASP A 280 3.26 -9.40 -15.81
C ASP A 280 3.91 -10.09 -14.60
N GLU A 281 5.12 -9.70 -14.25
CA GLU A 281 5.82 -10.20 -13.08
C GLU A 281 5.13 -9.79 -11.77
N ALA A 282 4.71 -8.52 -11.65
CA ALA A 282 3.96 -8.05 -10.49
C ALA A 282 2.65 -8.82 -10.30
N ARG A 283 1.92 -9.08 -11.40
CA ARG A 283 0.71 -9.90 -11.38
C ARG A 283 1.01 -11.31 -10.89
N LYS A 284 2.04 -11.94 -11.45
CA LYS A 284 2.44 -13.30 -11.08
C LYS A 284 2.80 -13.40 -9.59
N LEU A 285 3.51 -12.42 -9.04
CA LEU A 285 3.82 -12.37 -7.61
C LEU A 285 2.57 -12.30 -6.71
N ILE A 286 1.44 -11.78 -7.19
CA ILE A 286 0.17 -11.81 -6.45
C ILE A 286 -0.53 -13.16 -6.59
N GLU A 287 -0.56 -13.72 -7.80
CA GLU A 287 -1.24 -14.99 -8.11
C GLU A 287 -0.54 -16.19 -7.45
N ASP A 288 0.79 -16.15 -7.33
CA ASP A 288 1.62 -17.21 -6.74
C ASP A 288 1.81 -17.04 -5.21
N ASP A 289 1.25 -15.99 -4.58
CA ASP A 289 1.45 -15.73 -3.15
C ASP A 289 0.59 -16.66 -2.29
N GLU A 290 1.24 -17.39 -1.37
CA GLU A 290 0.58 -18.36 -0.48
C GLU A 290 -0.51 -17.70 0.39
N ALA A 291 -0.35 -16.44 0.81
CA ALA A 291 -1.37 -15.75 1.59
C ALA A 291 -2.62 -15.45 0.76
N ILE A 292 -2.48 -15.27 -0.55
CA ILE A 292 -3.58 -15.08 -1.51
C ILE A 292 -4.25 -16.40 -1.84
N GLU A 293 -3.47 -17.45 -2.13
CA GLU A 293 -3.99 -18.80 -2.42
C GLU A 293 -4.87 -19.32 -1.27
N ASN A 294 -4.45 -19.08 -0.03
CA ASN A 294 -5.22 -19.47 1.16
C ASN A 294 -6.54 -18.69 1.37
N ASN A 295 -6.81 -17.66 0.57
CA ASN A 295 -7.97 -16.77 0.70
C ASN A 295 -8.79 -16.61 -0.60
N MET A 296 -8.80 -17.62 -1.48
CA MET A 296 -9.49 -17.59 -2.79
C MET A 296 -10.94 -17.05 -2.75
N GLU A 297 -11.73 -17.41 -1.74
CA GLU A 297 -13.14 -16.97 -1.63
C GLU A 297 -13.32 -15.47 -1.39
N ALA A 298 -12.28 -14.78 -0.92
CA ALA A 298 -12.29 -13.35 -0.65
C ALA A 298 -11.69 -12.52 -1.80
N LEU A 299 -11.38 -13.14 -2.94
CA LEU A 299 -10.76 -12.47 -4.08
C LEU A 299 -11.80 -11.88 -5.04
N ASN A 300 -11.40 -10.82 -5.74
CA ASN A 300 -12.14 -10.27 -6.87
C ASN A 300 -11.33 -10.39 -8.15
N MET A 301 -11.09 -11.62 -8.61
CA MET A 301 -10.23 -11.88 -9.77
C MET A 301 -10.75 -11.21 -11.05
N ASP A 302 -12.07 -11.13 -11.24
CA ASP A 302 -12.65 -10.45 -12.42
C ASP A 302 -12.29 -8.96 -12.43
N TYR A 303 -12.43 -8.29 -11.29
CA TYR A 303 -12.08 -6.87 -11.17
C TYR A 303 -10.56 -6.65 -11.32
N PHE A 304 -9.75 -7.53 -10.74
CA PHE A 304 -8.30 -7.49 -10.88
C PHE A 304 -7.86 -7.69 -12.33
N ASN A 305 -8.38 -8.73 -13.00
CA ASN A 305 -8.12 -9.00 -14.42
C ASN A 305 -8.54 -7.83 -15.33
N PHE A 306 -9.71 -7.25 -15.05
CA PHE A 306 -10.18 -6.06 -15.74
C PHE A 306 -9.18 -4.90 -15.59
N TYR A 307 -8.75 -4.61 -14.35
CA TYR A 307 -7.80 -3.55 -14.05
C TYR A 307 -6.46 -3.74 -14.78
N ILE A 308 -5.85 -4.93 -14.68
CA ILE A 308 -4.60 -5.24 -15.40
C ILE A 308 -4.76 -5.09 -16.91
N THR A 309 -5.88 -5.56 -17.47
CA THR A 309 -6.18 -5.42 -18.90
C THR A 309 -6.27 -3.95 -19.31
N GLN A 310 -6.91 -3.09 -18.50
CA GLN A 310 -6.98 -1.66 -18.79
C GLN A 310 -5.61 -0.99 -18.75
N ILE A 311 -4.77 -1.30 -17.76
CA ILE A 311 -3.41 -0.75 -17.67
C ILE A 311 -2.61 -1.13 -18.92
N LYS A 312 -2.56 -2.42 -19.26
CA LYS A 312 -1.83 -2.91 -20.45
C LYS A 312 -2.33 -2.26 -21.74
N LYS A 313 -3.65 -2.18 -21.91
CA LYS A 313 -4.26 -1.55 -23.09
C LYS A 313 -3.88 -0.07 -23.20
N THR A 314 -3.92 0.66 -22.09
CA THR A 314 -3.54 2.08 -22.06
C THR A 314 -2.06 2.27 -22.32
N PHE A 315 -1.21 1.44 -21.73
CA PHE A 315 0.22 1.44 -21.98
C PHE A 315 0.55 1.18 -23.46
N LEU A 316 -0.01 0.13 -24.06
CA LEU A 316 0.20 -0.20 -25.48
C LEU A 316 -0.28 0.93 -26.41
N LYS A 317 -1.46 1.49 -26.15
CA LYS A 317 -1.95 2.66 -26.90
C LYS A 317 -0.99 3.85 -26.80
N PHE A 318 -0.41 4.07 -25.62
CA PHE A 318 0.55 5.13 -25.40
C PHE A 318 1.83 4.89 -26.20
N ILE A 319 2.43 3.69 -26.12
CA ILE A 319 3.64 3.35 -26.87
C ILE A 319 3.42 3.46 -28.39
N LEU A 320 2.29 2.96 -28.91
CA LEU A 320 1.96 3.09 -30.34
C LEU A 320 1.87 4.54 -30.78
N LYS A 321 1.23 5.38 -29.96
CA LYS A 321 1.11 6.81 -30.23
C LYS A 321 2.46 7.52 -30.16
N LEU A 322 3.31 7.11 -29.22
CA LEU A 322 4.65 7.66 -29.04
C LEU A 322 5.52 7.38 -30.27
N LYS A 323 5.57 6.12 -30.73
CA LYS A 323 6.24 5.73 -31.98
C LYS A 323 5.77 6.55 -33.18
N PHE A 324 4.46 6.66 -33.38
CA PHE A 324 3.90 7.46 -34.46
C PHE A 324 4.32 8.94 -34.41
N MET A 325 4.38 9.54 -33.21
CA MET A 325 4.81 10.93 -33.04
C MET A 325 6.31 11.09 -33.33
N LEU A 326 7.14 10.14 -32.93
CA LEU A 326 8.58 10.11 -33.23
C LEU A 326 8.83 9.97 -34.73
N ASP A 327 8.15 9.04 -35.41
CA ASP A 327 8.26 8.85 -36.86
C ASP A 327 7.89 10.14 -37.61
N CYS A 328 6.82 10.81 -37.20
CA CYS A 328 6.39 12.09 -37.76
C CYS A 328 7.38 13.23 -37.48
N PHE A 329 8.07 13.22 -36.35
CA PHE A 329 9.10 14.21 -36.00
C PHE A 329 10.37 14.00 -36.84
N LEU A 330 10.85 12.77 -36.94
CA LEU A 330 12.00 12.40 -37.76
C LEU A 330 11.77 12.69 -39.25
N ALA A 331 10.59 12.36 -39.78
CA ALA A 331 10.21 12.63 -41.17
C ALA A 331 10.10 14.14 -41.49
N LYS A 332 9.85 14.99 -40.49
CA LYS A 332 9.89 16.45 -40.66
C LYS A 332 11.32 17.00 -40.65
N LYS A 333 12.21 16.39 -39.87
CA LYS A 333 13.63 16.80 -39.80
C LYS A 333 14.36 16.49 -41.11
N THR A 334 14.14 15.31 -41.69
CA THR A 334 14.72 14.90 -42.99
C THR A 334 14.16 15.65 -44.20
N LYS A 335 13.08 16.44 -44.06
CA LYS A 335 12.58 17.35 -45.10
C LYS A 335 13.08 18.79 -44.96
N ALA A 336 13.70 19.12 -43.83
CA ALA A 336 14.23 20.46 -43.54
C ALA A 336 15.75 20.55 -43.73
N GLU A 337 16.42 19.40 -43.86
CA GLU A 337 17.77 19.22 -44.41
C GLU A 337 17.66 18.95 -45.92
#